data_AF-A0A7W9B653-F1
#
_entry.id   AF-A0A7W9B653-F1
#
_cell.length_a   1.000
_cell.length_b   1.000
_cell.length_c   1.000
_cell.angle_alpha   90.00
_cell.angle_beta   90.00
_cell.angle_gamma   90.00
#
_symmetry.space_group_name_H-M   'P 1'
#
loop_
_entity.id
_entity.type
_entity.pdbx_description
1 polymer ?
#
loop_
_entity_poly.entity_id
_entity_poly.type
_entity_poly.pdbx_seq_one_letter_code
_entity_poly.pdbx_strand_id
1 'polypeptide(L)'
;MTSAGAAGWVWAGVGTRPFLAWEVPTAPAGGGPAVIRNAHQLQLINAGDLNGNYVLANDIDLTADLAAAGGKYPGMWSEAGFVPLGTNGRDGFDGVLNSSKGFAGQFDGRGYAIAGLVINRPLAYYVGLFGFQGGGTISRIGLTGGSVIGHSDVGGLVGYQQLGSIDQSYSTSNVSGRGFVGGLIGFSSHGSIAQSYAAGSVSGDGSVGGLVGGAERRQHRPELCRRQRQRQLVCWRAGGVSELRQHHPELLGYDDDRASAGPGRRRRSLRREGPHHRRNAGSVEFRRHL
;
A
#
# COMPACT_ATOMS: atom_id res chain seq x y z
N MET A 1 45.59 0.50 -12.80
CA MET A 1 45.05 0.56 -14.17
C MET A 1 44.07 -0.60 -14.37
N THR A 2 42.97 -0.37 -15.09
CA THR A 2 42.04 -1.36 -15.68
C THR A 2 41.53 -2.54 -14.81
N SER A 3 40.28 -2.45 -14.37
CA SER A 3 39.19 -3.07 -15.12
C SER A 3 38.30 -1.93 -15.63
N ALA A 4 38.22 -1.68 -16.94
CA ALA A 4 37.37 -2.42 -17.86
C ALA A 4 35.91 -2.39 -17.37
N GLY A 5 35.12 -1.45 -17.90
CA GLY A 5 33.69 -1.34 -17.59
C GLY A 5 32.97 -2.64 -17.90
N ALA A 6 31.93 -2.97 -17.13
CA ALA A 6 31.22 -4.23 -17.23
C ALA A 6 30.55 -4.38 -18.61
N ALA A 7 31.22 -5.09 -19.53
CA ALA A 7 30.64 -5.60 -20.77
C ALA A 7 29.74 -6.79 -20.42
N GLY A 8 28.57 -6.49 -19.84
CA GLY A 8 27.61 -7.47 -19.37
C GLY A 8 26.17 -7.00 -19.58
N TRP A 9 25.27 -7.97 -19.68
CA TRP A 9 23.84 -7.72 -19.75
C TRP A 9 23.22 -7.74 -18.35
N VAL A 10 22.26 -6.84 -18.10
CA VAL A 10 21.48 -6.75 -16.87
C VAL A 10 19.98 -6.78 -17.20
N TRP A 11 19.17 -7.13 -16.20
CA TRP A 11 17.71 -7.13 -16.27
C TRP A 11 17.14 -6.30 -15.12
N ALA A 12 16.14 -5.47 -15.40
CA ALA A 12 15.46 -4.65 -14.38
C ALA A 12 14.31 -5.40 -13.67
N GLY A 13 14.10 -6.68 -14.00
CA GLY A 13 13.06 -7.55 -13.49
C GLY A 13 12.48 -8.44 -14.59
N VAL A 14 11.56 -9.34 -14.23
CA VAL A 14 10.84 -10.11 -15.25
C VAL A 14 9.88 -9.21 -16.02
N GLY A 15 9.77 -9.44 -17.33
CA GLY A 15 9.02 -8.56 -18.22
C GLY A 15 9.81 -7.35 -18.74
N THR A 16 11.14 -7.31 -18.57
CA THR A 16 12.00 -6.37 -19.31
C THR A 16 12.98 -7.09 -20.24
N ARG A 17 13.33 -6.46 -21.37
CA ARG A 17 14.42 -6.92 -22.24
C ARG A 17 15.78 -6.82 -21.52
N PRO A 18 16.84 -7.50 -21.99
CA PRO A 18 18.20 -7.23 -21.54
C PRO A 18 18.62 -5.78 -21.82
N PHE A 19 19.45 -5.23 -20.93
CA PHE A 19 20.10 -3.92 -21.02
C PHE A 19 21.60 -4.06 -20.83
N LEU A 20 22.39 -3.09 -21.28
CA LEU A 20 23.84 -3.08 -21.05
C LEU A 20 24.13 -2.51 -19.65
N ALA A 21 25.04 -3.13 -18.91
CA ALA A 21 25.32 -2.74 -17.52
C ALA A 21 25.79 -1.28 -17.35
N TRP A 22 26.38 -0.67 -18.40
CA TRP A 22 26.77 0.74 -18.38
C TRP A 22 25.59 1.72 -18.50
N GLU A 23 24.40 1.26 -18.91
CA GLU A 23 23.18 2.08 -18.99
C GLU A 23 22.55 2.31 -17.61
N VAL A 24 22.94 1.51 -16.60
CA VAL A 24 22.42 1.60 -15.23
C VAL A 24 22.79 2.95 -14.61
N PRO A 25 21.82 3.72 -14.07
CA PRO A 25 22.09 5.01 -13.44
C PRO A 25 22.94 4.81 -12.18
N THR A 26 24.18 5.29 -12.25
CA THR A 26 25.16 5.24 -11.18
C THR A 26 25.49 6.63 -10.67
N ALA A 27 25.95 6.72 -9.41
CA ALA A 27 26.46 7.97 -8.86
C ALA A 27 27.72 8.41 -9.64
N PRO A 28 27.89 9.71 -9.94
CA PRO A 28 29.09 10.20 -10.61
C PRO A 28 30.35 9.97 -9.74
N ALA A 29 31.50 9.79 -10.37
CA ALA A 29 32.75 9.40 -9.70
C ALA A 29 33.27 10.40 -8.65
N GLY A 30 32.77 11.64 -8.65
CA GLY A 30 33.04 12.65 -7.61
C GLY A 30 32.08 12.62 -6.42
N GLY A 31 31.15 11.66 -6.36
CA GLY A 31 30.06 11.63 -5.40
C GLY A 31 28.86 12.48 -5.81
N GLY A 32 27.72 12.28 -5.15
CA GLY A 32 26.43 12.90 -5.47
C GLY A 32 25.39 11.89 -5.98
N PRO A 33 24.15 12.34 -6.24
CA PRO A 33 23.07 11.46 -6.67
C PRO A 33 23.21 11.03 -8.14
N ALA A 34 22.76 9.83 -8.45
CA ALA A 34 22.53 9.35 -9.81
C ALA A 34 21.36 10.13 -10.44
N VAL A 35 21.58 10.63 -11.66
CA VAL A 35 20.64 11.57 -12.31
C VAL A 35 19.81 10.85 -13.36
N ILE A 36 18.50 10.74 -13.11
CA ILE A 36 17.51 10.12 -13.98
C ILE A 36 16.93 11.17 -14.94
N ARG A 37 17.01 10.92 -16.24
CA ARG A 37 16.54 11.82 -17.31
C ARG A 37 15.42 11.23 -18.17
N ASN A 38 15.21 9.92 -18.12
CA ASN A 38 14.27 9.22 -18.99
C ASN A 38 13.73 7.94 -18.35
N ALA A 39 12.69 7.39 -18.98
CA ALA A 39 11.99 6.17 -18.57
C ALA A 39 12.91 4.94 -18.45
N HIS A 40 13.91 4.85 -19.33
CA HIS A 40 14.89 3.78 -19.35
C HIS A 40 15.77 3.77 -18.08
N GLN A 41 16.34 4.94 -17.73
CA GLN A 41 17.12 5.11 -16.51
C GLN A 41 16.26 4.89 -15.27
N LEU A 42 15.01 5.38 -15.27
CA LEU A 42 14.06 5.15 -14.18
C LEU A 42 13.84 3.66 -13.94
N GLN A 43 13.59 2.87 -14.99
CA GLN A 43 13.40 1.42 -14.86
C GLN A 43 14.67 0.71 -14.40
N LEU A 44 15.84 1.14 -14.85
CA LEU A 44 17.13 0.54 -14.51
C LEU A 44 17.57 0.73 -13.05
N ILE A 45 16.86 1.51 -12.24
CA ILE A 45 17.07 1.57 -10.77
C ILE A 45 16.98 0.17 -10.14
N ASN A 46 16.09 -0.72 -10.63
CA ASN A 46 16.00 -2.11 -10.16
C ASN A 46 17.24 -2.98 -10.47
N ALA A 47 18.06 -2.60 -11.45
CA ALA A 47 19.33 -3.25 -11.78
C ALA A 47 20.53 -2.57 -11.11
N GLY A 48 20.34 -1.41 -10.47
CA GLY A 48 21.35 -0.63 -9.76
C GLY A 48 21.32 -0.82 -8.24
N ASP A 49 21.75 0.20 -7.52
CA ASP A 49 21.77 0.21 -6.05
C ASP A 49 20.48 0.81 -5.49
N LEU A 50 19.59 -0.06 -5.00
CA LEU A 50 18.33 0.33 -4.35
C LEU A 50 18.51 1.10 -3.02
N ASN A 51 19.74 1.22 -2.52
CA ASN A 51 20.13 2.07 -1.38
C ASN A 51 20.76 3.40 -1.81
N GLY A 52 20.93 3.61 -3.12
CA GLY A 52 21.58 4.77 -3.71
C GLY A 52 20.74 6.05 -3.62
N ASN A 53 21.38 7.18 -3.94
CA ASN A 53 20.72 8.47 -4.03
C ASN A 53 20.38 8.78 -5.49
N TYR A 54 19.14 9.12 -5.77
CA TYR A 54 18.58 9.36 -7.10
C TYR A 54 17.89 10.72 -7.18
N VAL A 55 18.11 11.45 -8.28
CA VAL A 55 17.40 12.70 -8.58
C VAL A 55 16.80 12.67 -9.98
N LEU A 56 15.60 13.23 -10.13
CA LEU A 56 15.08 13.56 -11.46
C LEU A 56 15.76 14.84 -12.00
N ALA A 57 16.03 14.88 -13.30
CA ALA A 57 16.54 16.06 -14.00
C ALA A 57 15.46 16.84 -14.76
N ASN A 58 14.34 16.19 -15.07
CA ASN A 58 13.24 16.67 -15.91
C ASN A 58 12.00 15.80 -15.66
N ASP A 59 10.85 16.26 -16.13
CA ASP A 59 9.64 15.44 -16.18
C ASP A 59 9.86 14.22 -17.10
N ILE A 60 9.24 13.09 -16.75
CA ILE A 60 9.35 11.83 -17.51
C ILE A 60 7.95 11.44 -17.97
N ASP A 61 7.69 11.55 -19.27
CA ASP A 61 6.42 11.13 -19.86
C ASP A 61 6.50 9.68 -20.34
N LEU A 62 5.70 8.80 -19.75
CA LEU A 62 5.56 7.39 -20.09
C LEU A 62 4.32 7.12 -20.96
N THR A 63 3.49 8.13 -21.27
CA THR A 63 2.18 7.92 -21.92
C THR A 63 2.30 7.22 -23.28
N ALA A 64 3.30 7.57 -24.10
CA ALA A 64 3.55 6.94 -25.39
C ALA A 64 4.26 5.58 -25.25
N ASP A 65 5.27 5.50 -24.38
CA ASP A 65 6.05 4.28 -24.09
C ASP A 65 5.19 3.14 -23.52
N LEU A 66 4.16 3.49 -22.75
CA LEU A 66 3.19 2.59 -22.12
C LEU A 66 1.78 2.70 -22.74
N ALA A 67 1.67 3.21 -23.96
CA ALA A 67 0.45 3.04 -24.76
C ALA A 67 0.36 1.59 -25.26
N ALA A 68 -0.72 0.88 -24.93
CA ALA A 68 -0.89 -0.51 -25.35
C ALA A 68 -1.14 -0.62 -26.88
N ALA A 69 -0.09 -0.95 -27.63
CA ALA A 69 -0.14 -1.21 -29.06
C ALA A 69 -0.38 -2.71 -29.32
N GLY A 70 -1.63 -3.09 -29.61
CA GLY A 70 -1.99 -4.49 -29.87
C GLY A 70 -1.77 -5.42 -28.66
N GLY A 71 -2.02 -4.91 -27.44
CA GLY A 71 -1.81 -5.64 -26.18
C GLY A 71 -0.40 -5.54 -25.60
N LYS A 72 0.57 -4.99 -26.35
CA LYS A 72 1.97 -4.87 -25.95
C LYS A 72 2.37 -3.41 -25.77
N TYR A 73 3.22 -3.11 -24.78
CA TYR A 73 3.80 -1.77 -24.64
C TYR A 73 5.03 -1.68 -25.56
N PRO A 74 5.04 -0.77 -26.55
CA PRO A 74 6.10 -0.68 -27.54
C PRO A 74 7.37 -0.06 -26.92
N GLY A 75 8.25 -0.90 -26.40
CA GLY A 75 9.48 -0.43 -25.76
C GLY A 75 10.27 -1.55 -25.10
N MET A 76 10.66 -1.33 -23.84
CA MET A 76 11.44 -2.30 -23.06
C MET A 76 10.60 -3.23 -22.17
N TRP A 77 9.29 -2.99 -22.06
CA TRP A 77 8.37 -3.65 -21.13
C TRP A 77 7.46 -4.68 -21.82
N SER A 78 7.14 -5.76 -21.10
CA SER A 78 6.09 -6.71 -21.47
C SER A 78 4.69 -6.14 -21.18
N GLU A 79 3.64 -6.88 -21.55
CA GLU A 79 2.20 -6.54 -21.37
C GLU A 79 1.77 -6.21 -19.91
N ALA A 80 2.66 -6.44 -18.93
CA ALA A 80 2.49 -6.06 -17.53
C ALA A 80 2.91 -4.60 -17.21
N GLY A 81 3.51 -3.89 -18.17
CA GLY A 81 3.93 -2.50 -18.03
C GLY A 81 5.20 -2.33 -17.21
N PHE A 82 5.31 -1.19 -16.54
CA PHE A 82 6.47 -0.85 -15.71
C PHE A 82 6.68 -1.91 -14.61
N VAL A 83 7.95 -2.23 -14.31
CA VAL A 83 8.31 -3.12 -13.21
C VAL A 83 8.49 -2.29 -11.93
N PRO A 84 7.63 -2.46 -10.90
CA PRO A 84 7.71 -1.68 -9.67
C PRO A 84 9.13 -1.65 -9.07
N LEU A 85 9.59 -0.48 -8.65
CA LEU A 85 10.92 -0.29 -8.07
C LEU A 85 11.01 -0.96 -6.70
N GLY A 86 12.12 -1.63 -6.43
CA GLY A 86 12.26 -2.46 -5.23
C GLY A 86 11.46 -3.78 -5.30
N THR A 87 11.26 -4.32 -6.49
CA THR A 87 10.69 -5.67 -6.72
C THR A 87 11.46 -6.40 -7.82
N ASN A 88 11.14 -7.67 -8.05
CA ASN A 88 11.62 -8.42 -9.22
C ASN A 88 10.60 -8.48 -10.38
N GLY A 89 9.44 -7.83 -10.24
CA GLY A 89 8.36 -7.85 -11.22
C GLY A 89 7.62 -9.17 -11.37
N ARG A 90 7.77 -10.14 -10.46
CA ARG A 90 7.02 -11.40 -10.54
C ARG A 90 5.59 -11.21 -10.05
N ASP A 91 4.68 -11.95 -10.68
CA ASP A 91 3.31 -12.08 -10.21
C ASP A 91 3.23 -13.09 -9.06
N GLY A 92 2.23 -12.92 -8.19
CA GLY A 92 2.06 -13.67 -6.95
C GLY A 92 2.71 -13.02 -5.73
N PHE A 93 2.50 -13.63 -4.57
CA PHE A 93 3.23 -13.28 -3.34
C PHE A 93 4.62 -13.91 -3.44
N ASP A 94 5.58 -13.16 -3.96
CA ASP A 94 6.98 -13.56 -3.84
C ASP A 94 7.37 -13.48 -2.36
N GLY A 95 7.76 -14.62 -1.77
CA GLY A 95 8.12 -14.74 -0.35
C GLY A 95 9.34 -13.92 0.08
N VAL A 96 9.87 -13.08 -0.81
CA VAL A 96 10.87 -12.05 -0.58
C VAL A 96 10.25 -10.85 0.17
N LEU A 97 9.66 -11.13 1.34
CA LEU A 97 9.59 -10.16 2.45
C LEU A 97 10.96 -10.00 3.16
N ASN A 98 12.02 -10.56 2.58
CA ASN A 98 13.34 -10.62 3.18
C ASN A 98 14.27 -9.53 2.63
N SER A 99 14.15 -8.34 3.22
CA SER A 99 15.19 -7.33 3.55
C SER A 99 16.23 -6.83 2.51
N SER A 100 16.36 -7.44 1.33
CA SER A 100 17.49 -7.18 0.40
C SER A 100 17.06 -6.68 -0.99
N LYS A 101 15.76 -6.51 -1.23
CA LYS A 101 15.20 -6.11 -2.53
C LYS A 101 14.32 -4.86 -2.48
N GLY A 102 14.10 -4.28 -1.31
CA GLY A 102 13.35 -3.03 -1.16
C GLY A 102 14.14 -1.79 -1.61
N PHE A 103 13.43 -0.75 -2.02
CA PHE A 103 14.02 0.58 -2.12
C PHE A 103 14.24 1.14 -0.71
N ALA A 104 15.48 1.49 -0.38
CA ALA A 104 15.86 2.06 0.92
C ALA A 104 16.82 3.26 0.80
N GLY A 105 17.11 3.69 -0.43
CA GLY A 105 17.90 4.87 -0.74
C GLY A 105 17.12 6.17 -0.68
N GLN A 106 17.65 7.22 -1.30
CA GLN A 106 16.96 8.51 -1.41
C GLN A 106 16.50 8.72 -2.84
N PHE A 107 15.22 9.05 -3.04
CA PHE A 107 14.68 9.49 -4.32
C PHE A 107 14.13 10.91 -4.18
N ASP A 108 14.69 11.83 -4.95
CA ASP A 108 14.27 13.23 -5.01
C ASP A 108 13.78 13.58 -6.42
N GLY A 109 12.46 13.72 -6.56
CA GLY A 109 11.83 14.13 -7.81
C GLY A 109 12.09 15.56 -8.21
N ARG A 110 12.67 16.40 -7.34
CA ARG A 110 13.00 17.83 -7.57
C ARG A 110 11.83 18.71 -8.01
N GLY A 111 10.60 18.26 -7.77
CA GLY A 111 9.35 18.90 -8.20
C GLY A 111 8.84 18.41 -9.56
N TYR A 112 9.62 17.58 -10.27
CA TYR A 112 9.22 16.99 -11.55
C TYR A 112 8.18 15.89 -11.38
N ALA A 113 7.39 15.69 -12.42
CA ALA A 113 6.36 14.68 -12.52
C ALA A 113 6.78 13.51 -13.42
N ILE A 114 6.21 12.34 -13.15
CA ILE A 114 6.21 11.19 -14.04
C ILE A 114 4.78 11.02 -14.56
N ALA A 115 4.58 11.19 -15.85
CA ALA A 115 3.28 11.12 -16.50
C ALA A 115 3.01 9.73 -17.07
N GLY A 116 1.75 9.29 -17.08
CA GLY A 116 1.32 8.10 -17.84
C GLY A 116 1.86 6.76 -17.35
N LEU A 117 2.25 6.64 -16.07
CA LEU A 117 2.72 5.37 -15.50
C LEU A 117 1.65 4.27 -15.62
N VAL A 118 1.96 3.17 -16.32
CA VAL A 118 1.09 1.99 -16.42
C VAL A 118 1.79 0.78 -15.80
N ILE A 119 1.11 0.15 -14.84
CA ILE A 119 1.49 -1.12 -14.22
C ILE A 119 0.25 -2.01 -14.22
N ASN A 120 0.27 -3.11 -14.95
CA ASN A 120 -0.85 -4.03 -15.08
C ASN A 120 -0.46 -5.43 -14.55
N ARG A 121 -0.57 -5.61 -13.23
CA ARG A 121 -0.06 -6.79 -12.52
C ARG A 121 -1.12 -7.35 -11.55
N PRO A 122 -2.29 -7.79 -12.04
CA PRO A 122 -3.46 -8.12 -11.21
C PRO A 122 -3.27 -9.28 -10.22
N LEU A 123 -2.15 -10.00 -10.31
CA LEU A 123 -1.76 -11.10 -9.41
C LEU A 123 -0.55 -10.75 -8.52
N ALA A 124 0.14 -9.62 -8.75
CA ALA A 124 1.32 -9.22 -7.99
C ALA A 124 0.96 -8.48 -6.69
N TYR A 125 1.79 -8.67 -5.68
CA TYR A 125 1.77 -7.91 -4.43
C TYR A 125 2.77 -6.76 -4.53
N TYR A 126 2.62 -5.72 -3.71
CA TYR A 126 3.57 -4.60 -3.64
C TYR A 126 3.64 -3.84 -4.97
N VAL A 127 2.54 -3.20 -5.36
CA VAL A 127 2.39 -2.61 -6.70
C VAL A 127 2.26 -1.09 -6.60
N GLY A 128 3.13 -0.38 -7.30
CA GLY A 128 3.22 1.08 -7.37
C GLY A 128 4.49 1.48 -8.12
N LEU A 129 4.80 2.78 -8.26
CA LEU A 129 6.11 3.18 -8.82
C LEU A 129 7.25 2.53 -8.03
N PHE A 130 7.17 2.58 -6.70
CA PHE A 130 7.95 1.75 -5.79
C PHE A 130 7.04 0.64 -5.27
N GLY A 131 7.37 -0.62 -5.54
CA GLY A 131 6.59 -1.72 -5.01
C GLY A 131 6.78 -1.87 -3.50
N PHE A 132 8.03 -1.99 -3.07
CA PHE A 132 8.40 -2.12 -1.66
C PHE A 132 9.41 -1.03 -1.25
N GLN A 133 9.01 -0.16 -0.32
CA GLN A 133 9.89 0.77 0.37
C GLN A 133 10.36 0.14 1.69
N GLY A 134 11.60 -0.33 1.73
CA GLY A 134 12.23 -0.89 2.92
C GLY A 134 12.81 0.15 3.87
N GLY A 135 12.94 1.41 3.42
CA GLY A 135 13.50 2.51 4.20
C GLY A 135 13.65 3.78 3.37
N GLY A 136 14.67 4.57 3.70
CA GLY A 136 15.05 5.72 2.88
C GLY A 136 14.04 6.86 2.83
N THR A 137 14.16 7.70 1.80
CA THR A 137 13.30 8.86 1.58
C THR A 137 12.81 8.91 0.14
N ILE A 138 11.53 9.21 -0.07
CA ILE A 138 10.96 9.53 -1.38
C ILE A 138 10.36 10.92 -1.25
N SER A 139 10.83 11.87 -2.06
CA SER A 139 10.46 13.28 -1.88
C SER A 139 10.25 14.03 -3.19
N ARG A 140 9.37 15.03 -3.15
CA ARG A 140 9.17 16.03 -4.23
C ARG A 140 8.95 15.40 -5.62
N ILE A 141 8.18 14.31 -5.70
CA ILE A 141 7.78 13.64 -6.95
C ILE A 141 6.27 13.68 -7.16
N GLY A 142 5.84 14.00 -8.37
CA GLY A 142 4.46 13.86 -8.81
C GLY A 142 4.23 12.66 -9.72
N LEU A 143 3.07 12.00 -9.61
CA LEU A 143 2.56 11.05 -10.61
C LEU A 143 1.31 11.63 -11.28
N THR A 144 1.37 11.80 -12.60
CA THR A 144 0.34 12.47 -13.40
C THR A 144 -0.37 11.51 -14.36
N GLY A 145 -1.64 11.22 -14.07
CA GLY A 145 -2.41 10.19 -14.81
C GLY A 145 -1.81 8.79 -14.69
N GLY A 146 -2.10 7.94 -15.68
CA GLY A 146 -1.68 6.53 -15.68
C GLY A 146 -2.62 5.60 -14.90
N SER A 147 -2.26 4.32 -14.82
CA SER A 147 -3.04 3.27 -14.17
C SER A 147 -2.15 2.24 -13.46
N VAL A 148 -2.45 1.95 -12.20
CA VAL A 148 -1.75 0.97 -11.37
C VAL A 148 -2.74 -0.11 -10.94
N ILE A 149 -2.54 -1.33 -11.43
CA ILE A 149 -3.40 -2.50 -11.19
C ILE A 149 -2.57 -3.58 -10.49
N GLY A 150 -2.99 -3.99 -9.29
CA GLY A 150 -2.29 -4.99 -8.47
C GLY A 150 -3.23 -5.97 -7.78
N HIS A 151 -2.68 -6.95 -7.04
CA HIS A 151 -3.47 -7.85 -6.21
C HIS A 151 -3.66 -7.29 -4.78
N SER A 152 -2.58 -7.06 -4.05
CA SER A 152 -2.60 -6.49 -2.70
C SER A 152 -1.45 -5.51 -2.51
N ASP A 153 -1.61 -4.58 -1.57
CA ASP A 153 -0.62 -3.58 -1.22
C ASP A 153 -0.30 -2.73 -2.46
N VAL A 154 -1.36 -2.12 -2.98
CA VAL A 154 -1.38 -1.37 -4.24
C VAL A 154 -1.49 0.12 -3.94
N GLY A 155 -0.49 0.89 -4.34
CA GLY A 155 -0.48 2.34 -4.21
C GLY A 155 0.00 3.01 -5.49
N GLY A 156 -0.45 4.23 -5.77
CA GLY A 156 0.05 4.97 -6.94
C GLY A 156 1.58 5.16 -6.88
N LEU A 157 2.08 5.64 -5.74
CA LEU A 157 3.52 5.88 -5.53
C LEU A 157 4.21 4.69 -4.86
N VAL A 158 3.65 4.16 -3.77
CA VAL A 158 4.27 3.06 -3.00
C VAL A 158 3.28 1.92 -2.74
N GLY A 159 3.62 0.69 -3.10
CA GLY A 159 2.79 -0.48 -2.79
C GLY A 159 2.75 -0.78 -1.28
N TYR A 160 3.90 -1.16 -0.72
CA TYR A 160 4.12 -1.40 0.70
C TYR A 160 5.28 -0.57 1.24
N GLN A 161 5.02 0.19 2.30
CA GLN A 161 6.00 0.99 3.02
C GLN A 161 6.30 0.32 4.37
N GLN A 162 7.47 -0.32 4.49
CA GLN A 162 7.92 -0.87 5.77
C GLN A 162 8.39 0.24 6.70
N LEU A 163 9.34 1.04 6.22
CA LEU A 163 10.02 2.13 6.94
C LEU A 163 10.29 3.29 5.95
N GLY A 164 10.90 4.36 6.45
CA GLY A 164 11.26 5.53 5.65
C GLY A 164 10.19 6.62 5.64
N SER A 165 10.40 7.66 4.85
CA SER A 165 9.48 8.80 4.73
C SER A 165 9.11 9.11 3.29
N ILE A 166 7.88 9.58 3.11
CA ILE A 166 7.37 10.16 1.86
C ILE A 166 6.99 11.61 2.15
N ASP A 167 7.56 12.55 1.40
CA ASP A 167 7.38 13.99 1.64
C ASP A 167 7.10 14.76 0.34
N GLN A 168 6.23 15.77 0.40
CA GLN A 168 5.92 16.68 -0.72
C GLN A 168 5.63 15.96 -2.06
N SER A 169 5.01 14.79 -2.01
CA SER A 169 4.82 13.91 -3.17
C SER A 169 3.34 13.66 -3.44
N TYR A 170 2.96 13.37 -4.68
CA TYR A 170 1.55 13.21 -5.03
C TYR A 170 1.28 12.18 -6.12
N SER A 171 0.04 11.68 -6.16
CA SER A 171 -0.44 10.87 -7.28
C SER A 171 -1.85 11.23 -7.75
N THR A 172 -2.00 11.29 -9.07
CA THR A 172 -3.29 11.39 -9.77
C THR A 172 -3.58 10.15 -10.63
N SER A 173 -2.77 9.09 -10.49
CA SER A 173 -2.96 7.82 -11.20
C SER A 173 -4.21 7.09 -10.72
N ASN A 174 -4.89 6.38 -11.62
CA ASN A 174 -5.99 5.50 -11.24
C ASN A 174 -5.43 4.20 -10.65
N VAL A 175 -5.81 3.87 -9.41
CA VAL A 175 -5.26 2.72 -8.66
C VAL A 175 -6.37 1.69 -8.43
N SER A 176 -6.12 0.41 -8.75
CA SER A 176 -7.05 -0.68 -8.50
C SER A 176 -6.38 -1.95 -7.96
N GLY A 177 -7.06 -2.65 -7.04
CA GLY A 177 -6.58 -3.92 -6.51
C GLY A 177 -7.60 -4.66 -5.65
N ARG A 178 -7.19 -5.75 -4.99
CA ARG A 178 -8.09 -6.63 -4.19
C ARG A 178 -7.85 -6.56 -2.68
N GLY A 179 -6.62 -6.32 -2.25
CA GLY A 179 -6.21 -6.26 -0.84
C GLY A 179 -6.28 -4.85 -0.24
N PHE A 180 -5.16 -4.36 0.28
CA PHE A 180 -5.00 -2.94 0.65
C PHE A 180 -4.74 -2.11 -0.61
N VAL A 181 -5.55 -1.08 -0.84
CA VAL A 181 -5.45 -0.19 -2.00
C VAL A 181 -5.51 1.26 -1.54
N GLY A 182 -4.53 2.08 -1.94
CA GLY A 182 -4.56 3.51 -1.64
C GLY A 182 -4.09 4.40 -2.79
N GLY A 183 -4.56 5.65 -2.84
CA GLY A 183 -4.21 6.56 -3.93
C GLY A 183 -2.73 6.89 -4.00
N LEU A 184 -2.06 7.02 -2.84
CA LEU A 184 -0.61 7.22 -2.76
C LEU A 184 0.11 5.95 -2.29
N ILE A 185 -0.39 5.30 -1.23
CA ILE A 185 0.24 4.13 -0.61
C ILE A 185 -0.76 2.99 -0.40
N GLY A 186 -0.41 1.76 -0.78
CA GLY A 186 -1.22 0.58 -0.48
C GLY A 186 -1.28 0.30 1.02
N PHE A 187 -0.13 -0.06 1.62
CA PHE A 187 0.00 -0.34 3.04
C PHE A 187 1.23 0.33 3.68
N SER A 188 1.11 0.84 4.91
CA SER A 188 2.22 1.44 5.67
C SER A 188 2.38 0.83 7.07
N SER A 189 3.50 0.15 7.31
CA SER A 189 3.82 -0.47 8.60
C SER A 189 4.33 0.57 9.61
N HIS A 190 5.52 1.13 9.38
CA HIS A 190 6.16 2.07 10.32
C HIS A 190 6.62 3.38 9.67
N GLY A 191 6.33 3.59 8.39
CA GLY A 191 6.72 4.78 7.63
C GLY A 191 6.03 6.08 8.07
N SER A 192 6.50 7.19 7.51
CA SER A 192 5.87 8.51 7.66
C SER A 192 5.48 9.12 6.31
N ILE A 193 4.46 9.97 6.33
CA ILE A 193 3.92 10.68 5.16
C ILE A 193 3.70 12.13 5.58
N ALA A 194 4.25 13.07 4.83
CA ALA A 194 4.10 14.51 5.07
C ALA A 194 3.84 15.26 3.76
N GLN A 195 3.04 16.33 3.83
CA GLN A 195 2.77 17.27 2.74
C GLN A 195 2.41 16.61 1.38
N SER A 196 1.79 15.42 1.43
CA SER A 196 1.56 14.55 0.27
C SER A 196 0.07 14.26 0.07
N TYR A 197 -0.37 14.10 -1.17
CA TYR A 197 -1.78 13.92 -1.50
C TYR A 197 -2.01 12.91 -2.64
N ALA A 198 -3.25 12.43 -2.76
CA ALA A 198 -3.70 11.68 -3.93
C ALA A 198 -5.06 12.18 -4.40
N ALA A 199 -5.29 12.15 -5.71
CA ALA A 199 -6.53 12.62 -6.35
C ALA A 199 -7.01 11.75 -7.54
N GLY A 200 -6.31 10.67 -7.87
CA GLY A 200 -6.76 9.69 -8.86
C GLY A 200 -7.87 8.79 -8.31
N SER A 201 -8.60 8.07 -9.19
CA SER A 201 -9.64 7.15 -8.72
C SER A 201 -9.01 5.93 -8.04
N VAL A 202 -9.48 5.58 -6.84
CA VAL A 202 -9.01 4.40 -6.09
C VAL A 202 -10.15 3.40 -5.97
N SER A 203 -9.96 2.16 -6.40
CA SER A 203 -10.97 1.10 -6.33
C SER A 203 -10.40 -0.23 -5.83
N GLY A 204 -11.23 -1.04 -5.18
CA GLY A 204 -10.83 -2.39 -4.85
C GLY A 204 -11.80 -3.17 -3.97
N ASP A 205 -11.57 -4.47 -3.90
CA ASP A 205 -12.44 -5.43 -3.21
C ASP A 205 -12.26 -5.43 -1.68
N GLY A 206 -11.13 -4.90 -1.20
CA GLY A 206 -10.68 -4.95 0.19
C GLY A 206 -10.70 -3.62 0.93
N SER A 207 -9.57 -3.26 1.54
CA SER A 207 -9.44 -1.99 2.29
C SER A 207 -8.96 -0.89 1.36
N VAL A 208 -9.87 0.03 1.03
CA VAL A 208 -9.61 1.15 0.10
C VAL A 208 -9.51 2.46 0.89
N GLY A 209 -8.47 3.25 0.63
CA GLY A 209 -8.29 4.57 1.26
C GLY A 209 -7.78 5.63 0.29
N GLY A 210 -8.31 6.86 0.37
CA GLY A 210 -7.95 7.93 -0.58
C GLY A 210 -6.44 8.22 -0.64
N LEU A 211 -5.76 8.24 0.50
CA LEU A 211 -4.30 8.43 0.58
C LEU A 211 -3.55 7.11 0.85
N VAL A 212 -3.99 6.37 1.87
CA VAL A 212 -3.36 5.12 2.34
C VAL A 212 -4.45 4.05 2.51
N GLY A 213 -4.25 2.86 1.93
CA GLY A 213 -5.23 1.75 2.01
C GLY A 213 -5.27 1.03 3.35
N GLY A 214 -4.11 0.84 3.98
CA GLY A 214 -3.99 0.25 5.32
C GLY A 214 -2.73 0.71 6.06
N ALA A 215 -2.77 0.68 7.39
CA ALA A 215 -1.59 0.95 8.20
C ALA A 215 -1.57 0.13 9.49
N GLU A 216 -0.38 -0.21 9.97
CA GLU A 216 -0.26 -0.85 11.28
C GLU A 216 -0.60 0.12 12.40
N ARG A 217 -1.44 -0.34 13.33
CA ARG A 217 -1.68 0.39 14.58
C ARG A 217 -0.41 0.31 15.41
N ARG A 218 0.35 1.41 15.47
CA ARG A 218 1.41 1.57 16.48
C ARG A 218 0.78 1.31 17.85
N GLN A 219 1.15 0.19 18.48
CA GLN A 219 0.79 -0.11 19.87
C GLN A 219 1.59 0.79 20.81
N HIS A 220 1.33 2.11 20.76
CA HIS A 220 1.59 2.95 21.91
C HIS A 220 0.63 2.45 22.99
N ARG A 221 1.17 1.67 23.94
CA ARG A 221 0.57 1.63 25.27
C ARG A 221 0.35 3.09 25.68
N PRO A 222 -0.83 3.45 26.20
CA PRO A 222 -1.06 4.80 26.70
C PRO A 222 -0.27 4.97 28.00
N GLU A 223 1.04 5.15 27.87
CA GLU A 223 1.90 5.61 28.95
C GLU A 223 1.50 7.04 29.27
N LEU A 224 0.58 7.14 30.23
CA LEU A 224 0.29 8.27 31.08
C LEU A 224 0.44 9.62 30.39
N CYS A 225 -0.70 10.17 29.97
CA CYS A 225 -0.86 11.58 29.59
C CYS A 225 -0.52 12.51 30.79
N ARG A 226 0.76 12.61 31.13
CA ARG A 226 1.29 13.55 32.12
C ARG A 226 1.31 14.92 31.45
N ARG A 227 0.23 15.65 31.72
CA ARG A 227 -0.10 17.03 31.35
C ARG A 227 1.06 18.03 31.48
N GLN A 228 2.05 17.98 30.58
CA GLN A 228 2.94 19.12 30.36
C GLN A 228 2.15 20.19 29.63
N ARG A 229 1.71 21.20 30.39
CA ARG A 229 1.22 22.45 29.84
C ARG A 229 2.40 23.15 29.15
N GLN A 230 2.52 23.00 27.83
CA GLN A 230 2.51 24.10 26.87
C GLN A 230 2.92 23.62 25.46
N ARG A 231 2.31 24.23 24.44
CA ARG A 231 2.69 24.22 23.01
C ARG A 231 2.54 22.88 22.28
N GLN A 232 1.33 22.72 21.75
CA GLN A 232 0.95 22.09 20.47
C GLN A 232 1.86 21.01 19.88
N LEU A 233 1.31 19.81 19.69
CA LEU A 233 1.47 19.02 18.46
C LEU A 233 0.22 18.13 18.28
N VAL A 234 -0.18 17.90 17.03
CA VAL A 234 -1.50 17.37 16.66
C VAL A 234 -1.52 15.83 16.68
N CYS A 235 -2.43 15.25 17.45
CA CYS A 235 -2.77 13.82 17.33
C CYS A 235 -3.76 13.61 16.18
N TRP A 236 -3.33 12.94 15.11
CA TRP A 236 -4.25 12.55 14.04
C TRP A 236 -5.19 11.44 14.49
N ARG A 237 -6.49 11.64 14.24
CA ARG A 237 -7.54 10.63 14.44
C ARG A 237 -7.94 10.08 13.08
N ALA A 238 -7.45 8.90 12.72
CA ALA A 238 -7.91 8.17 11.54
C ALA A 238 -9.34 7.65 11.79
N GLY A 239 -10.34 8.41 11.37
CA GLY A 239 -11.73 7.99 11.26
C GLY A 239 -12.19 8.25 9.83
N GLY A 240 -12.52 7.20 9.08
CA GLY A 240 -13.01 7.32 7.72
C GLY A 240 -14.36 8.04 7.68
N VAL A 241 -14.58 8.83 6.63
CA VAL A 241 -15.89 9.45 6.36
C VAL A 241 -16.77 8.41 5.68
N SER A 242 -17.71 7.83 6.42
CA SER A 242 -18.86 7.12 5.86
C SER A 242 -20.04 8.08 5.82
N GLU A 243 -20.70 8.19 4.66
CA GLU A 243 -21.77 9.16 4.41
C GLU A 243 -22.94 9.04 5.39
N LEU A 244 -23.32 10.18 5.98
CA LEU A 244 -24.56 10.32 6.75
C LEU A 244 -25.72 10.54 5.77
N ARG A 245 -26.65 9.57 5.70
CA ARG A 245 -27.95 9.78 5.05
C ARG A 245 -28.72 10.91 5.75
N GLN A 246 -29.48 11.63 4.94
CA GLN A 246 -30.05 12.94 5.26
C GLN A 246 -31.12 12.90 6.37
N HIS A 247 -31.24 14.03 7.07
CA HIS A 247 -32.19 14.28 8.17
C HIS A 247 -33.65 14.35 7.72
N HIS A 248 -34.55 14.00 8.64
CA HIS A 248 -35.79 14.75 8.88
C HIS A 248 -35.79 15.21 10.36
N PRO A 249 -36.08 16.49 10.66
CA PRO A 249 -36.10 17.02 12.04
C PRO A 249 -37.53 17.12 12.63
N GLU A 250 -37.57 17.57 13.90
CA GLU A 250 -38.75 18.13 14.61
C GLU A 250 -39.85 17.12 15.05
N LEU A 251 -40.48 17.22 16.23
CA LEU A 251 -40.58 18.31 17.22
C LEU A 251 -40.48 17.83 18.70
N LEU A 252 -40.34 18.79 19.62
CA LEU A 252 -40.32 18.61 21.08
C LEU A 252 -41.70 18.26 21.68
N GLY A 253 -41.70 17.51 22.78
CA GLY A 253 -42.82 17.34 23.70
C GLY A 253 -42.32 17.01 25.11
N TYR A 254 -42.73 17.79 26.10
CA TYR A 254 -42.34 17.70 27.52
C TYR A 254 -43.61 17.43 28.36
N ASP A 255 -43.43 17.14 29.66
CA ASP A 255 -44.47 16.81 30.67
C ASP A 255 -45.23 15.48 30.49
N ASP A 256 -45.69 14.77 31.53
CA ASP A 256 -45.25 14.60 32.94
C ASP A 256 -45.99 13.33 33.49
N ASP A 257 -45.90 13.08 34.80
CA ASP A 257 -46.71 12.21 35.67
C ASP A 257 -46.34 10.71 35.83
N ARG A 258 -45.83 10.42 37.05
CA ARG A 258 -46.15 9.28 37.96
C ARG A 258 -45.87 7.84 37.46
N ALA A 259 -45.20 6.97 38.21
CA ALA A 259 -45.41 6.74 39.64
C ALA A 259 -44.27 5.95 40.31
N SER A 260 -44.17 6.11 41.63
CA SER A 260 -43.22 5.45 42.54
C SER A 260 -43.56 3.98 42.87
N ALA A 261 -42.55 3.11 42.99
CA ALA A 261 -42.51 2.05 44.03
C ALA A 261 -41.09 1.50 44.25
N GLY A 262 -40.64 1.48 45.52
CA GLY A 262 -39.39 0.86 45.95
C GLY A 262 -39.50 -0.64 46.33
N PRO A 263 -38.42 -1.29 46.77
CA PRO A 263 -38.28 -2.74 46.72
C PRO A 263 -38.76 -3.52 47.97
N GLY A 264 -39.37 -4.68 47.76
CA GLY A 264 -39.82 -5.62 48.81
C GLY A 264 -39.06 -6.96 48.82
N ARG A 265 -38.66 -7.44 50.01
CA ARG A 265 -37.82 -8.65 50.20
C ARG A 265 -38.62 -9.92 50.51
N ARG A 266 -38.15 -11.06 49.98
CA ARG A 266 -38.20 -12.45 50.52
C ARG A 266 -39.57 -13.11 50.78
N ARG A 267 -39.72 -14.36 50.31
CA ARG A 267 -39.62 -15.60 51.14
C ARG A 267 -39.61 -16.90 50.30
N ARG A 268 -39.11 -17.98 50.93
CA ARG A 268 -39.01 -19.37 50.40
C ARG A 268 -40.28 -20.18 50.70
N SER A 269 -40.58 -21.19 49.87
CA SER A 269 -40.75 -22.62 50.26
C SER A 269 -41.11 -23.49 49.03
N LEU A 270 -40.31 -24.51 48.66
CA LEU A 270 -40.58 -25.95 48.88
C LEU A 270 -41.97 -26.38 48.36
N ARG A 271 -42.15 -27.24 47.33
CA ARG A 271 -41.93 -28.72 47.24
C ARG A 271 -42.52 -29.21 45.86
N ARG A 272 -42.37 -30.43 45.31
CA ARG A 272 -41.56 -31.67 45.50
C ARG A 272 -41.71 -32.52 44.20
N GLU A 273 -40.89 -33.58 44.00
CA GLU A 273 -41.11 -34.72 43.05
C GLU A 273 -41.09 -34.40 41.52
N GLY A 274 -40.80 -35.33 40.60
CA GLY A 274 -40.35 -36.74 40.66
C GLY A 274 -40.30 -37.34 39.23
N PRO A 275 -39.35 -38.24 38.85
CA PRO A 275 -39.07 -38.54 37.43
C PRO A 275 -39.53 -39.93 36.91
N HIS A 276 -39.79 -40.06 35.61
CA HIS A 276 -39.82 -41.33 34.84
C HIS A 276 -39.55 -41.05 33.34
N HIS A 277 -38.56 -41.70 32.68
CA HIS A 277 -38.63 -42.99 31.94
C HIS A 277 -39.52 -42.94 30.67
N ARG A 278 -39.16 -43.48 29.48
CA ARG A 278 -38.09 -44.41 29.01
C ARG A 278 -38.00 -44.44 27.46
N ARG A 279 -36.79 -44.71 26.90
CA ARG A 279 -36.43 -45.58 25.71
C ARG A 279 -37.16 -45.33 24.35
N ASN A 280 -36.65 -45.60 23.15
CA ASN A 280 -35.72 -46.61 22.57
C ASN A 280 -34.81 -45.92 21.51
N ALA A 281 -33.56 -46.30 21.23
CA ALA A 281 -32.98 -47.57 20.76
C ALA A 281 -33.21 -47.84 19.25
N GLY A 282 -32.11 -48.01 18.49
CA GLY A 282 -32.11 -48.16 17.03
C GLY A 282 -30.70 -48.21 16.42
N SER A 283 -29.93 -49.24 16.76
CA SER A 283 -28.57 -49.49 16.25
C SER A 283 -28.56 -50.53 15.14
N VAL A 284 -27.88 -50.27 14.02
CA VAL A 284 -27.44 -51.31 13.07
C VAL A 284 -26.02 -51.02 12.59
N GLU A 285 -25.14 -52.00 12.77
CA GLU A 285 -23.78 -52.10 12.25
C GLU A 285 -23.77 -53.25 11.22
N PHE A 286 -23.06 -53.15 10.09
CA PHE A 286 -22.54 -54.34 9.39
C PHE A 286 -21.36 -54.02 8.45
N ARG A 287 -20.69 -55.08 7.96
CA ARG A 287 -19.26 -55.18 7.62
C ARG A 287 -18.85 -54.95 6.15
N ARG A 288 -17.56 -54.58 5.99
CA ARG A 288 -16.53 -55.03 5.02
C ARG A 288 -16.95 -55.41 3.57
N HIS A 289 -16.28 -54.81 2.57
CA HIS A 289 -15.08 -55.39 1.92
C HIS A 289 -14.63 -54.57 0.69
N LEU A 290 -13.36 -54.15 0.68
CA LEU A 290 -12.35 -54.42 -0.36
C LEU A 290 -10.99 -53.90 0.16
#